data_AF-A0A967LQZ6-F1
#
_entry.id   AF-A0A967LQZ6-F1
#
_cell.length_a   1.000
_cell.length_b   1.000
_cell.length_c   1.000
_cell.angle_alpha   90.00
_cell.angle_beta   90.00
_cell.angle_gamma   90.00
#
_symmetry.space_group_name_H-M   'P 1'
#
loop_
_entity.id
_entity.type
_entity.pdbx_description
1 polymer ?
#
loop_
_entity_poly.entity_id
_entity_poly.type
_entity_poly.pdbx_seq_one_letter_code
_entity_poly.pdbx_strand_id
1 'polypeptide(L)'
;MPRVLHLTRSAAGVLRHEIEKASGNEVCFVAAVAEDGAVRRPRAVARGHRSAVLAAVRDAEWGSVVIHNHPSGELEPSDADLQVAAELYAQGLGLAICDNEARELYVVVDPPRANTLEPLDTAEIRGALAPGGPVAGAHRAYEDRPTQRDMAGAVAESYNDGGVLVAEAGTGTGKSIAYLIPAVKWAVQNRERTVVSTNTINLQEQLVTKDLPFLREALDLPFRYALVKGRRNYISIRRAKLAMETAGALLEGGQ
;
A
#
# COMPACT_ATOMS: atom_id res chain seq x y z
N MET A 1 12.00 -2.78 -14.31
CA MET A 1 12.79 -1.56 -14.56
C MET A 1 12.02 -0.35 -14.06
N PRO A 2 12.68 0.67 -13.50
CA PRO A 2 12.02 1.94 -13.20
C PRO A 2 11.45 2.52 -14.50
N ARG A 3 10.20 2.97 -14.46
CA ARG A 3 9.53 3.60 -15.59
C ARG A 3 9.98 5.05 -15.63
N VAL A 4 10.43 5.51 -16.79
CA VAL A 4 10.83 6.92 -16.96
C VAL A 4 9.64 7.67 -17.56
N LEU A 5 9.13 8.66 -16.81
CA LEU A 5 8.05 9.49 -17.31
C LEU A 5 8.54 10.36 -18.47
N HIS A 6 7.74 10.45 -19.51
CA HIS A 6 8.04 11.29 -20.67
C HIS A 6 6.76 11.85 -21.29
N LEU A 7 6.85 13.07 -21.80
CA LEU A 7 5.74 13.72 -22.49
C LEU A 7 5.55 13.11 -23.88
N THR A 8 4.33 12.68 -24.20
CA THR A 8 3.97 12.41 -25.60
C THR A 8 3.94 13.71 -26.41
N ARG A 9 4.15 13.64 -27.73
CA ARG A 9 4.07 14.85 -28.59
C ARG A 9 2.74 15.59 -28.44
N SER A 10 1.63 14.84 -28.31
CA SER A 10 0.32 15.43 -28.10
C SER A 10 0.20 16.09 -26.72
N ALA A 11 0.71 15.45 -25.66
CA ALA A 11 0.71 16.04 -24.32
C ALA A 11 1.55 17.33 -24.26
N ALA A 12 2.77 17.31 -24.80
CA ALA A 12 3.64 18.49 -24.87
C ALA A 12 2.98 19.66 -25.62
N GLY A 13 2.27 19.37 -26.72
CA GLY A 13 1.53 20.39 -27.47
C GLY A 13 0.42 21.04 -26.64
N VAL A 14 -0.34 20.25 -25.87
CA VAL A 14 -1.42 20.78 -24.99
C VAL A 14 -0.85 21.59 -23.83
N LEU A 15 0.20 21.10 -23.17
CA LEU A 15 0.86 21.85 -22.09
C LEU A 15 1.35 23.21 -22.59
N ARG A 16 2.12 23.22 -23.67
CA ARG A 16 2.68 24.44 -24.28
C ARG A 16 1.59 25.45 -24.62
N HIS A 17 0.52 25.01 -25.28
CA HIS A 17 -0.61 25.88 -25.65
C HIS A 17 -1.26 26.55 -24.43
N GLU A 18 -1.44 25.82 -23.34
CA GLU A 18 -2.06 26.35 -22.13
C GLU A 18 -1.10 27.24 -21.32
N ILE A 19 0.20 26.94 -21.32
CA ILE A 19 1.25 27.79 -20.73
C ILE A 19 1.35 29.12 -21.50
N GLU A 20 1.36 29.09 -22.83
CA GLU A 20 1.40 30.28 -23.68
C GLU A 20 0.19 31.19 -23.40
N LYS A 21 -1.02 30.63 -23.30
CA LYS A 21 -2.23 31.37 -22.91
C LYS A 21 -2.13 32.02 -21.54
N ALA A 22 -1.37 31.43 -20.62
CA ALA A 22 -1.20 31.96 -19.27
C ALA A 22 -0.22 33.15 -19.19
N SER A 23 0.40 33.55 -20.31
CA SER A 23 1.24 34.76 -20.43
C SER A 23 2.39 34.81 -19.42
N GLY A 24 3.10 33.69 -19.24
CA GLY A 24 4.25 33.59 -18.35
C GLY A 24 3.89 33.40 -16.87
N ASN A 25 2.68 32.95 -16.58
CA ASN A 25 2.27 32.49 -15.25
C ASN A 25 2.34 30.96 -15.16
N GLU A 26 2.38 30.46 -13.94
CA GLU A 26 2.29 29.03 -13.66
C GLU A 26 0.90 28.47 -14.02
N VAL A 27 0.89 27.27 -14.57
CA VAL A 27 -0.30 26.49 -14.88
C VAL A 27 -0.12 25.11 -14.28
N CYS A 28 -1.13 24.67 -13.53
CA CYS A 28 -1.17 23.33 -12.97
C CYS A 28 -2.05 22.45 -13.85
N PHE A 29 -1.58 21.23 -14.10
CA PHE A 29 -2.20 20.24 -14.95
C PHE A 29 -2.34 18.91 -14.21
N VAL A 30 -3.34 18.13 -14.61
CA VAL A 30 -3.43 16.71 -14.28
C VAL A 30 -3.33 15.92 -15.58
N ALA A 31 -2.53 14.86 -15.58
CA ALA A 31 -2.34 14.00 -16.75
C ALA A 31 -2.34 12.51 -16.36
N ALA A 32 -2.88 11.68 -17.24
CA ALA A 32 -2.84 10.23 -17.08
C ALA A 32 -1.44 9.70 -17.45
N VAL A 33 -1.02 8.62 -16.80
CA VAL A 33 0.28 7.99 -17.07
C VAL A 33 0.09 6.54 -17.50
N ALA A 34 0.60 6.18 -18.67
CA ALA A 34 0.57 4.80 -19.16
C ALA A 34 1.66 3.92 -18.52
N GLU A 35 1.55 2.60 -18.67
CA GLU A 35 2.51 1.64 -18.09
C GLU A 35 3.96 1.83 -18.56
N ASP A 36 4.14 2.29 -19.80
CA ASP A 36 5.43 2.61 -20.42
C ASP A 36 6.02 3.95 -19.96
N GLY A 37 5.27 4.75 -19.20
CA GLY A 37 5.68 6.06 -18.68
C GLY A 37 5.22 7.23 -19.51
N ALA A 38 4.49 6.98 -20.60
CA ALA A 38 3.97 8.03 -21.45
C ALA A 38 2.92 8.85 -20.70
N VAL A 39 3.17 10.15 -20.54
CA VAL A 39 2.22 11.12 -20.03
C VAL A 39 1.26 11.50 -21.15
N ARG A 40 -0.05 11.36 -20.89
CA ARG A 40 -1.12 11.49 -21.89
C ARG A 40 -2.26 12.34 -21.35
N ARG A 41 -2.96 13.01 -22.27
CA ARG A 41 -4.20 13.77 -22.00
C ARG A 41 -4.05 14.78 -20.83
N PRO A 42 -3.03 15.64 -20.82
CA PRO A 42 -2.93 16.67 -19.78
C PRO A 42 -4.12 17.63 -19.90
N ARG A 43 -4.63 18.07 -18.74
CA ARG A 43 -5.71 19.05 -18.63
C ARG A 43 -5.30 20.12 -17.63
N ALA A 44 -5.34 21.38 -18.03
CA ALA A 44 -5.11 22.49 -17.12
C ALA A 44 -6.23 22.54 -16.06
N VAL A 45 -5.86 22.49 -14.79
CA VAL A 45 -6.78 22.49 -13.64
C VAL A 45 -6.74 23.79 -12.84
N ALA A 46 -5.62 24.51 -12.89
CA ALA A 46 -5.49 25.83 -12.29
C ALA A 46 -4.51 26.71 -13.07
N ARG A 47 -4.71 28.02 -13.02
CA ARG A 47 -3.76 29.03 -13.51
C ARG A 47 -3.43 29.95 -12.36
N GLY A 48 -2.14 30.11 -12.12
CA GLY A 48 -1.61 30.89 -11.02
C GLY A 48 -1.04 32.21 -11.50
N HIS A 49 0.01 32.64 -10.81
CA HIS A 49 0.83 33.78 -11.21
C HIS A 49 2.28 33.33 -11.42
N ARG A 50 3.21 34.28 -11.52
CA ARG A 50 4.64 34.04 -11.84
C ARG A 50 5.42 33.18 -10.83
N SER A 51 4.83 32.83 -9.69
CA SER A 51 5.55 32.23 -8.57
C SER A 51 4.73 31.25 -7.74
N ALA A 52 3.48 31.00 -8.13
CA ALA A 52 2.64 30.00 -7.47
C ALA A 52 1.43 29.65 -8.32
N VAL A 53 0.98 28.41 -8.18
CA VAL A 53 -0.29 27.91 -8.69
C VAL A 53 -0.92 26.94 -7.70
N LEU A 54 -2.25 26.86 -7.69
CA LEU A 54 -2.98 25.91 -6.85
C LEU A 54 -2.90 24.50 -7.42
N ALA A 55 -2.62 23.51 -6.57
CA ALA A 55 -2.76 22.08 -6.90
C ALA A 55 -4.25 21.64 -6.86
N ALA A 56 -5.01 21.98 -7.91
CA ALA A 56 -6.44 21.66 -7.99
C ALA A 56 -6.68 20.23 -8.55
N VAL A 57 -6.58 19.20 -7.70
CA VAL A 57 -6.48 17.78 -8.14
C VAL A 57 -7.60 16.87 -7.66
N ARG A 58 -8.70 17.42 -7.17
CA ARG A 58 -9.77 16.66 -6.48
C ARG A 58 -10.41 15.56 -7.34
N ASP A 59 -10.39 15.71 -8.65
CA ASP A 59 -10.97 14.78 -9.64
C ASP A 59 -9.91 13.92 -10.35
N ALA A 60 -8.67 13.92 -9.88
CA ALA A 60 -7.59 13.13 -10.47
C ALA A 60 -7.72 11.64 -10.13
N GLU A 61 -7.49 10.78 -11.13
CA GLU A 61 -7.47 9.33 -10.95
C GLU A 61 -6.16 8.87 -10.28
N TRP A 62 -6.21 7.81 -9.48
CA TRP A 62 -5.03 7.19 -8.86
C TRP A 62 -3.97 6.85 -9.92
N GLY A 63 -2.72 7.15 -9.63
CA GLY A 63 -1.60 6.92 -10.55
C GLY A 63 -1.44 8.00 -11.63
N SER A 64 -2.24 9.07 -11.59
CA SER A 64 -2.05 10.26 -12.42
C SER A 64 -0.89 11.13 -11.90
N VAL A 65 -0.33 11.94 -12.80
CA VAL A 65 0.72 12.91 -12.47
C VAL A 65 0.17 14.33 -12.52
N VAL A 66 0.50 15.12 -11.52
CA VAL A 66 0.29 16.55 -11.48
C VAL A 66 1.52 17.21 -12.10
N ILE A 67 1.31 18.16 -13.00
CA ILE A 67 2.40 18.85 -13.69
C ILE A 67 2.19 20.35 -13.53
N HIS A 68 3.24 21.09 -13.19
CA HIS A 68 3.23 22.55 -13.36
C HIS A 68 4.47 23.02 -14.09
N ASN A 69 4.39 24.17 -14.75
CA ASN A 69 5.56 24.81 -15.33
C ASN A 69 6.19 25.75 -14.31
N HIS A 70 7.52 25.87 -14.32
CA HIS A 70 8.22 26.96 -13.66
C HIS A 70 8.44 28.09 -14.67
N PRO A 71 7.90 29.31 -14.45
CA PRO A 71 7.98 30.38 -15.44
C PRO A 71 9.41 30.88 -15.66
N SER A 72 10.30 30.67 -14.68
CA SER A 72 11.75 30.92 -14.79
C SER A 72 12.44 30.00 -15.79
N GLY A 73 11.88 28.81 -16.04
CA GLY A 73 12.52 27.73 -16.80
C GLY A 73 13.50 26.87 -15.99
N GLU A 74 13.73 27.19 -14.72
CA GLU A 74 14.47 26.33 -13.80
C GLU A 74 13.57 25.17 -13.37
N LEU A 75 14.06 23.93 -13.38
CA LEU A 75 13.26 22.74 -13.05
C LEU A 75 13.56 22.18 -11.66
N GLU A 76 14.44 22.84 -10.91
CA GLU A 76 14.75 22.44 -9.55
C GLU A 76 13.55 22.69 -8.63
N PRO A 77 13.07 21.68 -7.88
CA PRO A 77 11.91 21.84 -7.02
C PRO A 77 12.24 22.75 -5.83
N SER A 78 11.32 23.65 -5.51
CA SER A 78 11.34 24.43 -4.28
C SER A 78 10.88 23.61 -3.06
N ASP A 79 11.09 24.14 -1.85
CA ASP A 79 10.56 23.53 -0.61
C ASP A 79 9.02 23.37 -0.66
N ALA A 80 8.33 24.32 -1.31
CA ALA A 80 6.89 24.24 -1.50
C ALA A 80 6.50 23.07 -2.41
N ASP A 81 7.27 22.81 -3.47
CA ASP A 81 7.05 21.68 -4.38
C ASP A 81 7.25 20.35 -3.66
N LEU A 82 8.26 20.25 -2.78
CA LEU A 82 8.49 19.06 -1.97
C LEU A 82 7.35 18.80 -0.98
N GLN A 83 6.81 19.85 -0.35
CA GLN A 83 5.66 19.73 0.55
C GLN A 83 4.40 19.28 -0.21
N VAL A 84 4.10 19.91 -1.35
CA VAL A 84 2.96 19.55 -2.20
C VAL A 84 3.12 18.13 -2.75
N ALA A 85 4.33 17.73 -3.16
CA ALA A 85 4.61 16.38 -3.61
C ALA A 85 4.27 15.32 -2.56
N ALA A 86 4.59 15.56 -1.29
CA ALA A 86 4.26 14.65 -0.21
C ALA A 86 2.74 14.51 0.00
N GLU A 87 2.00 15.61 -0.06
CA GLU A 87 0.55 15.63 0.08
C GLU A 87 -0.16 14.97 -1.11
N LEU A 88 0.34 15.16 -2.33
CA LEU A 88 -0.16 14.51 -3.54
C LEU A 88 0.13 13.02 -3.54
N TYR A 89 1.32 12.61 -3.12
CA TYR A 89 1.70 11.19 -3.05
C TYR A 89 0.85 10.41 -2.06
N ALA A 90 0.50 11.02 -0.93
CA ALA A 90 -0.44 10.43 0.03
C ALA A 90 -1.85 10.20 -0.56
N GLN A 91 -2.21 10.93 -1.61
CA GLN A 91 -3.47 10.79 -2.36
C GLN A 91 -3.35 9.87 -3.58
N GLY A 92 -2.19 9.26 -3.81
CA GLY A 92 -1.98 8.36 -4.94
C GLY A 92 -1.55 9.05 -6.24
N LEU A 93 -1.03 10.28 -6.15
CA LEU A 93 -0.64 11.09 -7.32
C LEU A 93 0.86 11.36 -7.33
N GLY A 94 1.39 11.65 -8.52
CA GLY A 94 2.77 12.12 -8.70
C GLY A 94 2.84 13.63 -8.87
N LEU A 95 4.06 14.18 -8.81
CA LEU A 95 4.33 15.58 -9.14
C LEU A 95 5.53 15.67 -10.09
N ALA A 96 5.39 16.48 -11.14
CA ALA A 96 6.47 16.82 -12.05
C ALA A 96 6.47 18.31 -12.41
N ILE A 97 7.64 18.82 -12.74
CA ILE A 97 7.89 20.20 -13.18
C ILE A 97 8.26 20.12 -14.66
N CYS A 98 7.69 20.99 -15.48
CA CYS A 98 8.08 21.11 -16.88
C CYS A 98 8.60 22.51 -17.20
N ASP A 99 9.40 22.61 -18.26
CA ASP A 99 9.78 23.90 -18.81
C ASP A 99 8.60 24.52 -19.57
N ASN A 100 8.67 25.83 -19.84
CA ASN A 100 7.58 26.54 -20.53
C ASN A 100 7.33 26.02 -21.95
N GLU A 101 8.32 25.38 -22.57
CA GLU A 101 8.17 24.73 -23.87
C GLU A 101 7.68 23.28 -23.78
N ALA A 102 7.50 22.72 -22.59
CA ALA A 102 7.12 21.32 -22.38
C ALA A 102 8.01 20.33 -23.15
N ARG A 103 9.32 20.61 -23.21
CA ARG A 103 10.37 19.74 -23.77
C ARG A 103 10.98 18.85 -22.70
N GLU A 104 11.08 19.37 -21.49
CA GLU A 104 11.70 18.70 -20.35
C GLU A 104 10.67 18.47 -19.24
N LEU A 105 10.86 17.37 -18.51
CA LEU A 105 10.00 16.96 -17.41
C LEU A 105 10.89 16.47 -16.27
N TYR A 106 10.98 17.26 -15.21
CA TYR A 106 11.62 16.88 -13.96
C TYR A 106 10.58 16.23 -13.04
N VAL A 107 10.78 14.96 -12.70
CA VAL A 107 9.85 14.21 -11.85
C VAL A 107 10.25 14.39 -10.39
N VAL A 108 9.47 15.18 -9.64
CA VAL A 108 9.67 15.38 -8.19
C VAL A 108 9.31 14.09 -7.44
N VAL A 109 8.17 13.47 -7.81
CA VAL A 109 7.76 12.15 -7.33
C VAL A 109 6.95 11.42 -8.41
N ASP A 110 7.36 10.19 -8.74
CA ASP A 110 6.64 9.32 -9.70
C ASP A 110 5.30 8.89 -9.07
N PRO A 111 4.15 9.01 -9.78
CA PRO A 111 2.89 8.51 -9.25
C PRO A 111 2.96 7.02 -8.91
N PRO A 112 2.33 6.60 -7.82
CA PRO A 112 2.21 5.18 -7.52
C PRO A 112 1.45 4.48 -8.65
N ARG A 113 1.95 3.34 -9.10
CA ARG A 113 1.24 2.53 -10.08
C ARG A 113 -0.08 2.07 -9.46
N ALA A 114 -1.17 2.14 -10.21
CA ALA A 114 -2.35 1.37 -9.86
C ALA A 114 -1.93 -0.11 -9.87
N ASN A 115 -2.02 -0.79 -8.72
CA ASN A 115 -1.89 -2.23 -8.71
C ASN A 115 -3.13 -2.77 -9.42
N THR A 116 -2.96 -3.37 -10.60
CA THR A 116 -3.98 -4.25 -11.14
C THR A 116 -4.07 -5.45 -10.20
N LEU A 117 -5.13 -5.47 -9.39
CA LEU A 117 -5.40 -6.59 -8.49
C LEU A 117 -5.74 -7.81 -9.34
N GLU A 118 -4.97 -8.86 -9.17
CA GLU A 118 -5.27 -10.16 -9.72
C GLU A 118 -6.25 -10.86 -8.76
N PRO A 119 -7.40 -11.35 -9.25
CA PRO A 119 -8.34 -12.06 -8.41
C PRO A 119 -7.74 -13.39 -7.93
N LEU A 120 -8.12 -13.80 -6.72
CA LEU A 120 -7.83 -15.12 -6.19
C LEU A 120 -8.61 -16.17 -6.96
N ASP A 121 -7.96 -17.28 -7.30
CA ASP A 121 -8.65 -18.49 -7.74
C ASP A 121 -9.32 -19.16 -6.52
N THR A 122 -10.65 -18.97 -6.40
CA THR A 122 -11.44 -19.55 -5.32
C THR A 122 -11.38 -21.08 -5.29
N ALA A 123 -11.25 -21.74 -6.45
CA ALA A 123 -11.11 -23.20 -6.50
C ALA A 123 -9.76 -23.64 -5.94
N GLU A 124 -8.69 -22.90 -6.24
CA GLU A 124 -7.37 -23.14 -5.66
C GLU A 124 -7.37 -22.92 -4.14
N ILE A 125 -8.01 -21.85 -3.65
CA ILE A 125 -8.13 -21.57 -2.20
C ILE A 125 -8.86 -22.72 -1.49
N ARG A 126 -9.99 -23.19 -2.05
CA ARG A 126 -10.73 -24.35 -1.51
C ARG A 126 -9.88 -25.62 -1.58
N GLY A 127 -9.13 -25.81 -2.68
CA GLY A 127 -8.23 -26.92 -2.91
C GLY A 127 -7.07 -27.00 -1.91
N ALA A 128 -6.57 -25.85 -1.43
CA ALA A 128 -5.54 -25.79 -0.40
C ALA A 128 -5.94 -26.53 0.90
N LEU A 129 -7.25 -26.54 1.19
CA LEU A 129 -7.88 -27.17 2.34
C LEU A 129 -8.58 -28.49 2.00
N ALA A 130 -8.50 -29.00 0.77
CA ALA A 130 -9.11 -30.27 0.39
C ALA A 130 -8.26 -31.48 0.82
N PRO A 131 -8.84 -32.69 0.89
CA PRO A 131 -8.05 -33.91 1.02
C PRO A 131 -6.95 -33.98 -0.04
N GLY A 132 -5.71 -34.19 0.37
CA GLY A 132 -4.54 -34.20 -0.52
C GLY A 132 -3.99 -32.81 -0.90
N GLY A 133 -4.62 -31.74 -0.42
CA GLY A 133 -4.10 -30.38 -0.56
C GLY A 133 -2.88 -30.09 0.32
N PRO A 134 -2.20 -28.96 0.10
CA PRO A 134 -1.00 -28.55 0.84
C PRO A 134 -1.18 -28.58 2.37
N VAL A 135 -2.32 -28.12 2.88
CA VAL A 135 -2.58 -28.12 4.33
C VAL A 135 -2.70 -29.54 4.89
N ALA A 136 -3.32 -30.44 4.14
CA ALA A 136 -3.43 -31.85 4.53
C ALA A 136 -2.06 -32.55 4.54
N GLY A 137 -1.18 -32.21 3.58
CA GLY A 137 0.18 -32.75 3.52
C GLY A 137 1.07 -32.30 4.68
N ALA A 138 0.90 -31.07 5.17
CA ALA A 138 1.70 -30.51 6.26
C ALA A 138 1.16 -30.83 7.66
N HIS A 139 -0.11 -31.22 7.80
CA HIS A 139 -0.75 -31.44 9.11
C HIS A 139 -1.10 -32.92 9.33
N ARG A 140 -0.28 -33.63 10.14
CA ARG A 140 -0.41 -35.07 10.38
C ARG A 140 -1.78 -35.54 10.88
N ALA A 141 -2.50 -34.69 11.62
CA ALA A 141 -3.84 -34.98 12.16
C ALA A 141 -4.93 -34.20 11.40
N TYR A 142 -4.74 -33.97 10.10
CA TYR A 142 -5.69 -33.24 9.28
C TYR A 142 -7.02 -34.01 9.19
N GLU A 143 -8.11 -33.25 9.21
CA GLU A 143 -9.47 -33.74 9.06
C GLU A 143 -10.17 -32.83 8.04
N ASP A 144 -10.81 -33.42 7.02
CA ASP A 144 -11.57 -32.64 6.06
C ASP A 144 -12.81 -32.05 6.71
N ARG A 145 -12.93 -30.72 6.61
CA ARG A 145 -14.03 -29.94 7.18
C ARG A 145 -14.63 -29.09 6.07
N PRO A 146 -15.72 -29.53 5.43
CA PRO A 146 -16.34 -28.80 4.31
C PRO A 146 -16.65 -27.34 4.64
N THR A 147 -17.14 -27.06 5.85
CA THR A 147 -17.43 -25.69 6.32
C THR A 147 -16.19 -24.80 6.41
N GLN A 148 -15.01 -25.37 6.68
CA GLN A 148 -13.74 -24.65 6.67
C GLN A 148 -13.37 -24.23 5.23
N ARG A 149 -13.58 -25.13 4.26
CA ARG A 149 -13.38 -24.85 2.83
C ARG A 149 -14.37 -23.81 2.30
N ASP A 150 -15.62 -23.89 2.72
CA ASP A 150 -16.65 -22.90 2.35
C ASP A 150 -16.32 -21.52 2.89
N MET A 151 -15.90 -21.42 4.16
CA MET A 151 -15.43 -20.15 4.73
C MET A 151 -14.23 -19.59 3.97
N ALA A 152 -13.24 -20.41 3.63
CA ALA A 152 -12.08 -19.96 2.87
C ALA A 152 -12.46 -19.44 1.48
N GLY A 153 -13.38 -20.12 0.79
CA GLY A 153 -13.92 -19.68 -0.49
C GLY A 153 -14.68 -18.35 -0.39
N ALA A 154 -15.56 -18.20 0.61
CA ALA A 154 -16.31 -16.95 0.82
C ALA A 154 -15.39 -15.76 1.14
N VAL A 155 -14.32 -15.98 1.92
CA VAL A 155 -13.32 -14.94 2.19
C VAL A 155 -12.56 -14.57 0.91
N ALA A 156 -12.22 -15.54 0.05
CA ALA A 156 -11.57 -15.27 -1.24
C ALA A 156 -12.45 -14.46 -2.19
N GLU A 157 -13.73 -14.82 -2.31
CA GLU A 157 -14.73 -14.06 -3.07
C GLU A 157 -14.84 -12.62 -2.54
N SER A 158 -14.81 -12.42 -1.22
CA SER A 158 -14.84 -11.08 -0.61
C SER A 158 -13.59 -10.25 -0.89
N TYR A 159 -12.42 -10.89 -1.04
CA TYR A 159 -11.21 -10.20 -1.51
C TYR A 159 -11.34 -9.76 -2.97
N ASN A 160 -11.92 -10.61 -3.82
CA ASN A 160 -12.09 -10.36 -5.25
C ASN A 160 -13.12 -9.26 -5.54
N ASP A 161 -14.29 -9.37 -4.91
CA ASP A 161 -15.45 -8.52 -5.19
C ASP A 161 -15.47 -7.25 -4.31
N GLY A 162 -14.69 -7.24 -3.24
CA GLY A 162 -14.75 -6.23 -2.18
C GLY A 162 -15.99 -6.37 -1.30
N GLY A 163 -16.19 -5.41 -0.38
CA GLY A 163 -17.33 -5.38 0.53
C GLY A 163 -17.07 -6.00 1.90
N VAL A 164 -18.14 -6.47 2.56
CA VAL A 164 -18.10 -6.97 3.94
C VAL A 164 -18.73 -8.36 4.03
N LEU A 165 -17.95 -9.34 4.46
CA LEU A 165 -18.42 -10.68 4.81
C LEU A 165 -18.62 -10.82 6.31
N VAL A 166 -19.79 -11.34 6.69
CA VAL A 166 -20.07 -11.79 8.05
C VAL A 166 -20.22 -13.31 8.02
N ALA A 167 -19.31 -14.01 8.71
CA ALA A 167 -19.30 -15.47 8.78
C ALA A 167 -19.28 -15.94 10.23
N GLU A 168 -20.22 -16.82 10.58
CA GLU A 168 -20.20 -17.54 11.85
C GLU A 168 -19.51 -18.89 11.64
N ALA A 169 -18.58 -19.24 12.55
CA ALA A 169 -18.01 -20.56 12.56
C ALA A 169 -17.81 -21.05 14.01
N GLY A 170 -18.13 -22.32 14.26
CA GLY A 170 -18.05 -22.94 15.59
C GLY A 170 -16.62 -23.02 16.13
N THR A 171 -16.43 -23.11 17.45
CA THR A 171 -15.10 -23.27 18.07
C THR A 171 -14.39 -24.54 17.57
N GLY A 172 -13.06 -24.51 17.47
CA GLY A 172 -12.27 -25.67 17.04
C GLY A 172 -12.38 -26.06 15.55
N THR A 173 -13.12 -25.32 14.72
CA THR A 173 -13.31 -25.62 13.29
C THR A 173 -12.16 -25.20 12.37
N GLY A 174 -11.05 -24.70 12.92
CA GLY A 174 -9.92 -24.23 12.13
C GLY A 174 -10.16 -22.90 11.42
N LYS A 175 -11.02 -22.03 11.97
CA LYS A 175 -11.34 -20.68 11.46
C LYS A 175 -10.14 -19.86 11.03
N SER A 176 -9.08 -19.87 11.85
CA SER A 176 -7.86 -19.11 11.58
C SER A 176 -7.27 -19.47 10.23
N ILE A 177 -7.10 -20.76 9.96
CA ILE A 177 -6.54 -21.25 8.70
C ILE A 177 -7.47 -20.87 7.53
N ALA A 178 -8.79 -20.96 7.70
CA ALA A 178 -9.76 -20.64 6.65
C ALA A 178 -9.66 -19.20 6.15
N TYR A 179 -9.54 -18.20 7.04
CA TYR A 179 -9.36 -16.80 6.60
C TYR A 179 -7.91 -16.45 6.27
N LEU A 180 -6.93 -17.15 6.84
CA LEU A 180 -5.51 -16.82 6.62
C LEU A 180 -5.00 -17.26 5.25
N ILE A 181 -5.49 -18.37 4.69
CA ILE A 181 -5.08 -18.84 3.36
C ILE A 181 -5.35 -17.78 2.27
N PRO A 182 -6.60 -17.31 2.07
CA PRO A 182 -6.87 -16.24 1.10
C PRO A 182 -6.17 -14.93 1.47
N ALA A 183 -6.05 -14.59 2.76
CA ALA A 183 -5.34 -13.40 3.21
C ALA A 183 -3.85 -13.38 2.83
N VAL A 184 -3.16 -14.51 3.02
CA VAL A 184 -1.75 -14.68 2.65
C VAL A 184 -1.60 -14.66 1.14
N LYS A 185 -2.46 -15.38 0.42
CA LYS A 185 -2.39 -15.44 -1.04
C LYS A 185 -2.64 -14.08 -1.68
N TRP A 186 -3.62 -13.33 -1.20
CA TRP A 186 -3.86 -11.94 -1.59
C TRP A 186 -2.62 -11.06 -1.35
N ALA A 187 -2.06 -11.12 -0.14
CA ALA A 187 -0.91 -10.30 0.21
C ALA A 187 0.32 -10.57 -0.65
N VAL A 188 0.54 -11.83 -1.04
CA VAL A 188 1.67 -12.23 -1.90
C VAL A 188 1.40 -11.86 -3.36
N GLN A 189 0.25 -12.25 -3.89
CA GLN A 189 -0.12 -12.06 -5.31
C GLN A 189 -0.25 -10.57 -5.65
N ASN A 190 -0.98 -9.82 -4.84
CA ASN A 190 -1.30 -8.42 -5.10
C ASN A 190 -0.34 -7.42 -4.43
N ARG A 191 0.67 -7.93 -3.69
CA ARG A 191 1.62 -7.12 -2.90
C ARG A 191 0.92 -6.14 -1.95
N GLU A 192 -0.26 -6.52 -1.47
CA GLU A 192 -1.06 -5.75 -0.53
C GLU A 192 -0.88 -6.23 0.90
N ARG A 193 -1.33 -5.42 1.86
CA ARG A 193 -1.26 -5.75 3.28
C ARG A 193 -2.63 -6.19 3.78
N THR A 194 -2.69 -7.37 4.38
CA THR A 194 -3.85 -7.80 5.16
C THR A 194 -3.65 -7.49 6.65
N VAL A 195 -4.68 -6.93 7.28
CA VAL A 195 -4.74 -6.75 8.74
C VAL A 195 -5.70 -7.77 9.34
N VAL A 196 -5.19 -8.61 10.24
CA VAL A 196 -6.01 -9.52 11.04
C VAL A 196 -6.17 -8.94 12.44
N SER A 197 -7.40 -8.69 12.84
CA SER A 197 -7.74 -8.21 14.19
C SER A 197 -8.42 -9.32 14.99
N THR A 198 -8.08 -9.46 16.26
CA THR A 198 -8.66 -10.46 17.17
C THR A 198 -8.74 -9.92 18.59
N ASN A 199 -9.58 -10.54 19.41
CA ASN A 199 -10.03 -10.00 20.69
C ASN A 199 -8.93 -9.91 21.76
N THR A 200 -7.99 -10.85 21.79
CA THR A 200 -6.98 -10.93 22.87
C THR A 200 -5.56 -11.07 22.32
N ILE A 201 -4.56 -10.66 23.10
CA ILE A 201 -3.14 -10.81 22.77
C ILE A 201 -2.79 -12.29 22.58
N ASN A 202 -3.33 -13.19 23.41
CA ASN A 202 -3.07 -14.63 23.29
C ASN A 202 -3.54 -15.18 21.94
N LEU A 203 -4.69 -14.73 21.44
CA LEU A 203 -5.15 -15.11 20.11
C LEU A 203 -4.22 -14.59 19.01
N GLN A 204 -3.70 -13.37 19.14
CA GLN A 204 -2.72 -12.83 18.19
C GLN A 204 -1.40 -13.63 18.22
N GLU A 205 -0.92 -13.98 19.41
CA GLU A 205 0.28 -14.79 19.59
C GLU A 205 0.12 -16.19 19.00
N GLN A 206 -1.07 -16.80 19.14
CA GLN A 206 -1.37 -18.07 18.50
C GLN A 206 -1.22 -18.00 16.98
N LEU A 207 -1.71 -16.93 16.34
CA LEU A 207 -1.54 -16.74 14.90
C LEU A 207 -0.06 -16.64 14.52
N VAL A 208 0.73 -15.86 15.27
CA VAL A 208 2.12 -15.53 14.94
C VAL A 208 3.10 -16.68 15.23
N THR A 209 2.81 -17.47 16.25
CA THR A 209 3.68 -18.57 16.72
C THR A 209 3.30 -19.93 16.17
N LYS A 210 2.05 -20.12 15.72
CA LYS A 210 1.54 -21.40 15.23
C LYS A 210 1.00 -21.30 13.81
N ASP A 211 -0.10 -20.56 13.61
CA ASP A 211 -0.88 -20.66 12.38
C ASP A 211 -0.14 -20.07 11.15
N LEU A 212 0.51 -18.91 11.30
CA LEU A 212 1.28 -18.26 10.23
C LEU A 212 2.60 -19.00 9.90
N PRO A 213 3.41 -19.47 10.87
CA PRO A 213 4.53 -20.38 10.57
C PRO A 213 4.08 -21.63 9.81
N PHE A 214 3.01 -22.28 10.29
CA PHE A 214 2.45 -23.48 9.66
C PHE A 214 2.02 -23.22 8.21
N LEU A 215 1.30 -22.13 7.94
CA LEU A 215 0.87 -21.79 6.59
C LEU A 215 2.03 -21.47 5.64
N ARG A 216 3.13 -20.92 6.17
CA ARG A 216 4.33 -20.66 5.36
C ARG A 216 4.96 -21.95 4.86
N GLU A 217 5.02 -22.96 5.72
CA GLU A 217 5.51 -24.30 5.37
C GLU A 217 4.52 -25.03 4.45
N ALA A 218 3.23 -25.03 4.80
CA ALA A 218 2.21 -25.75 4.06
C ALA A 218 2.01 -25.22 2.63
N LEU A 219 2.00 -23.90 2.45
CA LEU A 219 1.73 -23.27 1.15
C LEU A 219 3.01 -23.00 0.33
N ASP A 220 4.19 -23.16 0.92
CA ASP A 220 5.48 -22.78 0.32
C ASP A 220 5.50 -21.33 -0.22
N LEU A 221 4.90 -20.41 0.54
CA LEU A 221 4.78 -18.99 0.16
C LEU A 221 5.67 -18.10 1.02
N PRO A 222 6.51 -17.21 0.43
CA PRO A 222 7.40 -16.33 1.17
C PRO A 222 6.68 -15.05 1.62
N PHE A 223 5.77 -15.16 2.60
CA PHE A 223 5.09 -14.00 3.18
C PHE A 223 5.72 -13.51 4.49
N ARG A 224 5.57 -12.21 4.77
CA ARG A 224 6.02 -11.55 6.00
C ARG A 224 4.82 -11.17 6.86
N TYR A 225 4.98 -11.25 8.17
CA TYR A 225 3.98 -10.81 9.14
C TYR A 225 4.63 -10.15 10.34
N ALA A 226 3.89 -9.28 11.02
CA ALA A 226 4.32 -8.58 12.22
C ALA A 226 3.18 -8.55 13.24
N LEU A 227 3.54 -8.63 14.53
CA LEU A 227 2.59 -8.56 15.64
C LEU A 227 2.52 -7.13 16.17
N VAL A 228 1.34 -6.52 16.10
CA VAL A 228 1.09 -5.16 16.60
C VAL A 228 0.30 -5.23 17.91
N LYS A 229 0.92 -4.80 19.01
CA LYS A 229 0.27 -4.71 20.33
C LYS A 229 0.09 -3.25 20.75
N GLY A 230 -0.77 -3.01 21.74
CA GLY A 230 -0.86 -1.67 22.36
C GLY A 230 0.45 -1.28 23.05
N ARG A 231 0.79 0.01 23.06
CA ARG A 231 2.06 0.57 23.61
C ARG A 231 2.41 0.07 25.02
N ARG A 232 1.42 -0.20 25.88
CA ARG A 232 1.61 -0.72 27.24
C ARG A 232 2.22 -2.12 27.30
N ASN A 233 2.20 -2.87 26.20
CA ASN A 233 2.78 -4.21 26.08
C ASN A 233 4.25 -4.20 25.64
N TYR A 234 4.85 -3.02 25.51
CA TYR A 234 6.27 -2.87 25.18
C TYR A 234 6.99 -2.20 26.33
N ILE A 235 8.18 -2.72 26.66
CA ILE A 235 9.04 -2.10 27.66
C ILE A 235 9.60 -0.78 27.12
N SER A 236 9.53 0.28 27.93
CA SER A 236 10.26 1.51 27.62
C SER A 236 11.73 1.32 27.96
N ILE A 237 12.59 1.24 26.95
CA ILE A 237 14.04 1.07 27.12
C ILE A 237 14.61 2.18 28.03
N ARG A 238 14.13 3.42 27.88
CA ARG A 238 14.53 4.54 28.73
C ARG A 238 14.18 4.30 30.21
N ARG A 239 12.95 3.88 30.49
CA ARG A 239 12.52 3.60 31.89
C ARG A 239 13.26 2.39 32.47
N ALA A 240 13.50 1.36 31.66
CA ALA A 240 14.26 0.19 32.08
C ALA A 240 15.70 0.57 32.46
N LYS A 241 16.38 1.38 31.64
CA LYS A 241 17.74 1.88 31.94
C LYS A 241 17.79 2.68 33.24
N LEU A 242 16.85 3.62 33.42
CA LEU A 242 16.77 4.44 34.63
C LEU A 242 16.54 3.58 35.90
N ALA A 243 15.71 2.55 35.80
CA ALA A 243 15.46 1.62 36.91
C ALA A 243 16.68 0.75 37.25
N MET A 244 17.50 0.39 36.25
CA MET A 244 18.75 -0.35 36.46
C MET A 244 19.82 0.51 37.14
N GLU A 245 19.91 1.80 36.81
CA GLU A 245 20.84 2.76 37.42
C GLU A 245 20.52 3.00 38.90
N THR A 246 19.24 3.04 39.28
CA THR A 246 18.80 3.24 40.67
C THR A 246 18.78 1.97 41.51
N ALA A 247 18.88 0.78 40.89
CA ALA A 247 18.84 -0.49 41.61
C ALA A 247 20.00 -0.69 42.59
N GLY A 248 21.20 -0.15 42.29
CA GLY A 248 22.35 -0.21 43.20
C GLY A 248 22.13 0.56 44.50
N ALA A 249 21.50 1.73 44.42
CA ALA A 249 21.24 2.59 45.59
C ALA A 249 20.15 2.04 46.53
N LEU A 250 19.28 1.14 46.05
CA LEU A 250 18.20 0.53 46.83
C LEU A 250 18.64 -0.64 47.70
N LEU A 251 19.77 -1.28 47.39
CA LEU A 251 20.26 -2.48 48.09
C LEU A 251 21.37 -2.19 49.12
N GLU A 252 21.92 -0.98 49.14
CA GLU A 252 23.01 -0.57 50.05
C GLU A 252 22.50 0.17 51.32
N GLY A 253 21.19 0.35 51.48
CA GLY A 253 20.58 1.10 52.60
C GLY A 253 20.23 0.28 53.85
N GLY A 254 20.84 -0.89 54.05
CA GLY A 254 20.53 -1.81 55.16
C GLY A 254 21.75 -2.27 55.95
N GLN A 255 22.42 -1.36 56.65
CA GLN A 255 23.25 -1.62 57.84
C GLN A 255 23.06 -0.51 58.87
#